data_AF-A0A078BAB1-F1
#
_entry.id   AF-A0A078BAB1-F1
#
_cell.length_a   1.000
_cell.length_b   1.000
_cell.length_c   1.000
_cell.angle_alpha   90.00
_cell.angle_beta   90.00
_cell.angle_gamma   90.00
#
_symmetry.space_group_name_H-M   'P 1'
#
loop_
_entity.id
_entity.type
_entity.pdbx_description
1 polymer ?
#
loop_
_entity_poly.entity_id
_entity_poly.type
_entity_poly.pdbx_seq_one_letter_code
_entity_poly.pdbx_strand_id
1 'polypeptide(L)'
;MMVKDFQLNWPQQVLTFLEYFSAGGQGFSKIVSFECFLKNTGIEATIKHAYLFVLLNGIFPIALSGIAWFVWNAARAFKFMDKSNYFSNFKTSIILFAYLCYPIITQNSFSLFSCVSLDDGNQYLRSDMSIQCWSNEHYKFSTAIAIPFIFLWSLCFPIFISLQLLRYKNNLSDEKIIKQYGLFYSGLQDKNFYWELTYVNGKKLLFISFSSALAGIFILFVEIQMSYNRNPYIDPQMNNIDRYSIYASISILIGGVIFIDSDTDLSENFQVTIFALILATNILFMMRWMFSFFRILIFNNLGLFQRRFGLFKSLKANNQDGNQIKNQDDKLNRQQIQVQNYQARIYQSFRNQSRNDNQGKQYKKIPNLSILTTRELLQIEMNQTYEKRQK
;
A
#
# COMPACT_ATOMS: atom_id res chain seq x y z
N MET A 1 12.96 -1.19 2.65
CA MET A 1 13.18 -1.46 4.09
C MET A 1 13.23 -2.94 4.45
N MET A 2 12.57 -3.85 3.70
CA MET A 2 12.60 -5.30 3.99
C MET A 2 13.96 -6.00 3.83
N VAL A 3 14.96 -5.34 3.23
CA VAL A 3 16.27 -5.98 2.97
C VAL A 3 17.17 -6.01 4.23
N LYS A 4 16.94 -5.11 5.21
CA LYS A 4 17.70 -5.11 6.47
C LYS A 4 17.41 -6.36 7.33
N ASP A 5 16.22 -6.93 7.17
CA ASP A 5 15.76 -8.06 7.99
C ASP A 5 16.40 -9.39 7.60
N PHE A 6 17.13 -9.46 6.48
CA PHE A 6 17.90 -10.66 6.13
C PHE A 6 19.18 -10.79 6.96
N GLN A 7 19.59 -12.05 7.14
CA GLN A 7 20.91 -12.44 7.62
C GLN A 7 21.96 -12.25 6.50
N LEU A 8 22.17 -11.01 6.09
CA LEU A 8 23.22 -10.66 5.13
C LEU A 8 24.44 -10.22 5.95
N ASN A 9 25.58 -10.91 5.80
CA ASN A 9 26.86 -10.57 6.44
C ASN A 9 27.47 -9.33 5.77
N TRP A 10 26.80 -8.19 5.92
CA TRP A 10 27.24 -6.95 5.32
C TRP A 10 28.55 -6.46 5.96
N PRO A 11 29.47 -5.86 5.16
CA PRO A 11 30.62 -5.15 5.71
C PRO A 11 30.16 -4.05 6.68
N GLN A 12 30.96 -3.78 7.72
CA GLN A 12 30.60 -2.84 8.80
C GLN A 12 30.26 -1.43 8.29
N GLN A 13 30.87 -1.02 7.18
CA GLN A 13 30.62 0.24 6.49
C GLN A 13 29.21 0.29 5.89
N VAL A 14 28.72 -0.83 5.36
CA VAL A 14 27.37 -0.96 4.78
C VAL A 14 26.33 -1.00 5.90
N LEU A 15 26.61 -1.69 7.01
CA LEU A 15 25.72 -1.70 8.18
C LEU A 15 25.53 -0.30 8.75
N THR A 16 26.60 0.47 8.89
CA THR A 16 26.55 1.86 9.38
C THR A 16 25.70 2.74 8.45
N PHE A 17 25.90 2.63 7.13
CA PHE A 17 25.09 3.36 6.15
C PHE A 17 23.61 2.94 6.19
N LEU A 18 23.33 1.64 6.25
CA LEU A 18 21.97 1.10 6.35
C LEU A 18 21.29 1.51 7.66
N GLU A 19 22.02 1.69 8.76
CA GLU A 19 21.49 2.21 10.02
C GLU A 19 21.05 3.67 9.91
N TYR A 20 21.86 4.54 9.30
CA TYR A 20 21.47 5.91 8.99
C TYR A 20 20.26 5.97 8.06
N PHE A 21 20.25 5.15 7.00
CA PHE A 21 19.13 5.11 6.07
C PHE A 21 17.85 4.56 6.72
N SER A 22 17.98 3.55 7.58
CA SER A 22 16.86 3.01 8.36
C SER A 22 16.31 4.01 9.38
N ALA A 23 17.10 5.01 9.79
CA ALA A 23 16.64 6.12 10.62
C ALA A 23 15.65 7.03 9.90
N GLY A 24 15.87 7.29 8.61
CA GLY A 24 14.97 8.11 7.79
C GLY A 24 13.76 7.33 7.25
N GLY A 25 13.91 6.03 6.97
CA GLY A 25 12.85 5.18 6.40
C GLY A 25 11.81 4.69 7.41
N GLN A 26 12.14 4.70 8.71
CA GLN A 26 11.25 4.28 9.79
C GLN A 26 10.72 5.48 10.58
N GLY A 27 9.88 6.29 9.96
CA GLY A 27 9.34 7.50 10.60
C GLY A 27 8.59 7.23 11.91
N PHE A 28 8.17 6.00 12.21
CA PHE A 28 7.40 5.68 13.42
C PHE A 28 8.17 4.83 14.45
N SER A 29 9.06 3.90 14.06
CA SER A 29 9.72 2.99 15.01
C SER A 29 10.77 3.67 15.90
N LYS A 30 11.40 4.75 15.41
CA LYS A 30 12.40 5.50 16.18
C LYS A 30 11.80 6.61 17.06
N ILE A 31 10.57 7.05 16.78
CA ILE A 31 9.92 8.12 17.57
C ILE A 31 9.55 7.64 18.98
N VAL A 32 9.44 6.33 19.20
CA VAL A 32 9.09 5.76 20.50
C VAL A 32 10.19 4.79 20.94
N SER A 33 11.32 5.33 21.41
CA SER A 33 12.38 4.54 22.08
C SER A 33 11.93 4.05 23.46
N PHE A 34 10.80 3.33 23.49
CA PHE A 34 10.24 2.70 24.68
C PHE A 34 11.20 1.63 25.25
N GLU A 35 12.05 1.04 24.39
CA GLU A 35 13.09 0.10 24.79
C GLU A 35 14.09 0.71 25.79
N CYS A 36 14.51 1.97 25.58
CA CYS A 36 15.41 2.68 26.49
C CYS A 36 14.70 3.01 27.81
N PHE A 37 13.44 3.47 27.75
CA PHE A 37 12.64 3.77 28.93
C PHE A 37 12.38 2.54 29.80
N LEU A 38 12.06 1.39 29.19
CA LEU A 38 11.86 0.13 29.90
C LEU A 38 13.16 -0.39 30.52
N LYS A 39 14.29 -0.25 29.83
CA LYS A 39 15.60 -0.65 30.36
C LYS A 39 16.01 0.22 31.56
N ASN A 40 15.70 1.51 31.54
CA ASN A 40 16.04 2.44 32.63
C ASN A 40 15.12 2.37 33.85
N THR A 41 13.91 1.83 33.71
CA THR A 41 12.95 1.78 34.83
C THR A 41 13.19 0.61 35.79
N GLY A 42 14.12 -0.30 35.47
CA GLY A 42 14.51 -1.40 36.36
C GLY A 42 13.35 -2.30 36.77
N ILE A 43 12.26 -2.30 36.00
CA ILE A 43 11.12 -3.18 36.25
C ILE A 43 11.62 -4.59 35.94
N GLU A 44 11.87 -5.39 36.99
CA GLU A 44 12.01 -6.83 36.91
C GLU A 44 10.67 -7.41 36.46
N ALA A 45 10.36 -7.24 35.18
CA ALA A 45 9.23 -7.89 34.57
C ALA A 45 9.51 -9.38 34.57
N THR A 46 8.53 -10.18 35.00
CA THR A 46 8.54 -11.65 34.87
C THR A 46 8.69 -12.10 33.40
N ILE A 47 8.49 -11.18 32.45
CA ILE A 47 8.56 -11.38 31.02
C ILE A 47 9.74 -10.57 30.47
N LYS A 48 10.60 -11.21 29.65
CA LYS A 48 11.74 -10.56 28.98
C LYS A 48 11.31 -9.35 28.14
N HIS A 49 12.17 -8.34 28.04
CA HIS A 49 11.85 -7.06 27.37
C HIS A 49 11.40 -7.23 25.92
N ALA A 50 11.99 -8.19 25.17
CA ALA A 50 11.61 -8.46 23.79
C ALA A 50 10.11 -8.80 23.64
N TYR A 51 9.57 -9.65 24.50
CA TYR A 51 8.15 -10.05 24.46
C TYR A 51 7.23 -8.90 24.86
N LEU A 52 7.61 -8.15 25.89
CA LEU A 52 6.85 -7.00 26.37
C LEU A 52 6.76 -5.90 25.30
N PHE A 53 7.84 -5.66 24.56
CA PHE A 53 7.86 -4.73 23.44
C PHE A 53 6.86 -5.13 22.35
N VAL A 54 6.80 -6.40 21.96
CA VAL A 54 5.83 -6.89 20.95
C VAL A 54 4.39 -6.76 21.45
N LEU A 55 4.13 -7.09 22.71
CA LEU A 55 2.80 -6.92 23.33
C LEU A 55 2.35 -5.47 23.31
N LEU A 56 3.21 -4.54 23.73
CA LEU A 56 2.90 -3.10 23.73
C LEU A 56 2.61 -2.58 22.32
N ASN A 57 3.46 -2.93 21.34
CA ASN A 57 3.23 -2.55 19.95
C ASN A 57 1.93 -3.14 19.39
N GLY A 58 1.60 -4.38 19.74
CA GLY A 58 0.38 -5.05 19.29
C GLY A 58 -0.91 -4.41 19.83
N ILE A 59 -0.87 -3.87 21.06
CA ILE A 59 -2.01 -3.17 21.70
C ILE A 59 -2.05 -1.68 21.31
N PHE A 60 -0.94 -1.11 20.86
CA PHE A 60 -0.80 0.30 20.55
C PHE A 60 -1.89 0.88 19.61
N PRO A 61 -2.35 0.20 18.54
CA PRO A 61 -3.45 0.71 17.70
C PRO A 61 -4.77 0.82 18.44
N ILE A 62 -5.01 -0.07 19.41
CA ILE A 62 -6.20 -0.07 20.26
C ILE A 62 -6.13 1.14 21.20
N ALA A 63 -4.96 1.41 21.78
CA ALA A 63 -4.74 2.60 22.61
C ALA A 63 -4.97 3.90 21.81
N LEU A 64 -4.40 4.02 20.61
CA LEU A 64 -4.63 5.17 19.72
C LEU A 64 -6.11 5.30 19.32
N SER A 65 -6.79 4.19 19.08
CA SER A 65 -8.23 4.19 18.80
C SER A 65 -9.06 4.63 20.01
N GLY A 66 -8.64 4.31 21.23
CA GLY A 66 -9.25 4.80 22.47
C GLY A 66 -9.05 6.31 22.66
N ILE A 67 -7.86 6.82 22.37
CA ILE A 67 -7.60 8.27 22.37
C ILE A 67 -8.47 8.96 21.31
N ALA A 68 -8.55 8.40 20.10
CA ALA A 68 -9.41 8.91 19.04
C ALA A 68 -10.88 8.94 19.49
N TRP A 69 -11.36 7.88 20.13
CA TRP A 69 -12.69 7.83 20.71
C TRP A 69 -12.90 8.98 21.69
N PHE A 70 -11.96 9.23 22.60
CA PHE A 70 -12.04 10.35 23.55
C PHE A 70 -12.09 11.70 22.84
N VAL A 71 -11.21 11.93 21.86
CA VAL A 71 -11.16 13.17 21.07
C VAL A 71 -12.46 13.41 20.31
N TRP A 72 -13.01 12.41 19.62
CA TRP A 72 -14.27 12.55 18.88
C TRP A 72 -15.47 12.74 19.82
N ASN A 73 -15.46 12.14 21.02
CA ASN A 73 -16.50 12.38 22.03
C ASN A 73 -16.41 13.79 22.61
N ALA A 74 -15.21 14.28 22.92
CA ALA A 74 -15.01 15.65 23.38
C ALA A 74 -15.45 16.65 22.30
N ALA A 75 -15.05 16.47 21.04
CA ALA A 75 -15.47 17.31 19.92
C ALA A 75 -17.00 17.34 19.75
N ARG A 76 -17.67 16.21 19.98
CA ARG A 76 -19.14 16.13 20.00
C ARG A 76 -19.74 16.88 21.19
N ALA A 77 -19.17 16.73 22.39
CA ALA A 77 -19.65 17.40 23.60
C ALA A 77 -19.57 18.93 23.48
N PHE A 78 -18.48 19.44 22.88
CA PHE A 78 -18.29 20.86 22.60
C PHE A 78 -19.06 21.36 21.35
N LYS A 79 -19.95 20.55 20.76
CA LYS A 79 -20.77 20.87 19.58
C LYS A 79 -19.97 21.35 18.35
N PHE A 80 -18.69 20.99 18.24
CA PHE A 80 -17.89 21.26 17.04
C PHE A 80 -18.29 20.38 15.84
N MET A 81 -19.26 19.46 15.99
CA MET A 81 -19.59 18.46 14.98
C MET A 81 -21.05 17.99 14.95
N ASP A 82 -21.54 17.74 13.74
CA ASP A 82 -22.82 17.08 13.50
C ASP A 82 -22.78 15.57 13.77
N LYS A 83 -23.89 15.06 14.32
CA LYS A 83 -24.08 13.65 14.70
C LYS A 83 -23.89 12.67 13.53
N SER A 84 -24.20 13.10 12.29
CA SER A 84 -24.08 12.28 11.07
C SER A 84 -22.62 11.94 10.73
N ASN A 85 -21.68 12.85 11.04
CA ASN A 85 -20.28 12.70 10.66
C ASN A 85 -19.42 11.98 11.72
N TYR A 86 -19.91 11.89 12.97
CA TYR A 86 -19.18 11.29 14.09
C TYR A 86 -18.74 9.84 13.82
N PHE A 87 -19.68 8.96 13.43
CA PHE A 87 -19.37 7.54 13.27
C PHE A 87 -18.41 7.29 12.09
N SER A 88 -18.60 8.04 10.99
CA SER A 88 -17.72 7.95 9.82
C SER A 88 -16.29 8.39 10.16
N ASN A 89 -16.13 9.52 10.85
CA ASN A 89 -14.82 10.05 11.25
C ASN A 89 -14.11 9.11 12.23
N PHE A 90 -14.82 8.61 13.24
CA PHE A 90 -14.27 7.66 14.20
C PHE A 90 -13.79 6.36 13.53
N LYS A 91 -14.60 5.80 12.62
CA LYS A 91 -14.24 4.62 11.83
C LYS A 91 -13.01 4.88 10.96
N THR A 92 -12.92 6.03 10.29
CA THR A 92 -11.74 6.43 9.51
C THR A 92 -10.49 6.50 10.40
N SER A 93 -10.59 7.07 11.60
CA SER A 93 -9.46 7.14 12.54
C SER A 93 -8.96 5.75 12.95
N ILE A 94 -9.85 4.81 13.29
CA ILE A 94 -9.46 3.43 13.64
C ILE A 94 -8.70 2.78 12.48
N ILE A 95 -9.24 2.88 11.26
CA ILE A 95 -8.63 2.31 10.06
C ILE A 95 -7.26 2.94 9.79
N LEU A 96 -7.13 4.25 9.96
CA LEU A 96 -5.88 4.98 9.79
C LEU A 96 -4.81 4.51 10.79
N PHE A 97 -5.13 4.43 12.08
CA PHE A 97 -4.18 3.98 13.10
C PHE A 97 -3.78 2.52 12.91
N ALA A 98 -4.74 1.65 12.56
CA ALA A 98 -4.45 0.27 12.17
C ALA A 98 -3.50 0.21 10.97
N TYR A 99 -3.73 1.01 9.92
CA TYR A 99 -2.85 1.07 8.76
C TYR A 99 -1.43 1.58 9.08
N LEU A 100 -1.30 2.57 9.95
CA LEU A 100 0.01 3.12 10.33
C LEU A 100 0.82 2.13 11.16
N CYS A 101 0.17 1.34 12.01
CA CYS A 101 0.84 0.47 12.96
C CYS A 101 1.04 -0.97 12.45
N TYR A 102 0.20 -1.48 11.53
CA TYR A 102 0.31 -2.87 11.08
C TYR A 102 1.69 -3.28 10.57
N PRO A 103 2.49 -2.46 9.82
CA PRO A 103 3.75 -2.95 9.28
C PRO A 103 4.77 -3.18 10.40
N ILE A 104 4.73 -2.34 11.43
CA ILE A 104 5.65 -2.41 12.58
C ILE A 104 5.26 -3.58 13.48
N ILE A 105 3.97 -3.74 13.75
CA ILE A 105 3.48 -4.88 14.54
C ILE A 105 3.84 -6.19 13.85
N THR A 106 3.64 -6.27 12.54
CA THR A 106 3.99 -7.46 11.75
C THR A 106 5.49 -7.74 11.84
N GLN A 107 6.35 -6.74 11.59
CA GLN A 107 7.80 -6.89 11.66
C GLN A 107 8.27 -7.33 13.05
N ASN A 108 7.78 -6.67 14.10
CA ASN A 108 8.15 -6.98 15.49
C ASN A 108 7.63 -8.36 15.94
N SER A 109 6.50 -8.81 15.41
CA SER A 109 5.99 -10.16 15.71
C SER A 109 6.86 -11.23 15.04
N PHE A 110 7.27 -11.01 13.79
CA PHE A 110 8.17 -11.94 13.11
C PHE A 110 9.59 -11.94 13.68
N SER A 111 10.06 -10.83 14.26
CA SER A 111 11.39 -10.77 14.88
C SER A 111 11.56 -11.73 16.06
N LEU A 112 10.48 -12.11 16.74
CA LEU A 112 10.49 -13.13 17.81
C LEU A 112 10.88 -14.54 17.33
N PHE A 113 10.83 -14.80 16.02
CA PHE A 113 11.29 -16.04 15.39
C PHE A 113 12.65 -15.88 14.69
N SER A 114 13.28 -14.70 14.74
CA SER A 114 14.58 -14.45 14.12
C SER A 114 15.71 -14.87 15.06
N CYS A 115 16.27 -16.05 14.82
CA CYS A 115 17.34 -16.63 15.63
C CYS A 115 18.69 -16.57 14.90
N VAL A 116 19.76 -16.46 15.67
CA VAL A 116 21.16 -16.48 15.20
C VAL A 116 21.91 -17.58 15.94
N SER A 117 22.68 -18.38 15.21
CA SER A 117 23.57 -19.40 15.78
C SER A 117 24.84 -18.75 16.32
N LEU A 118 25.24 -19.15 17.53
CA LEU A 118 26.51 -18.76 18.16
C LEU A 118 27.47 -19.96 18.21
N ASP A 119 28.76 -19.70 18.46
CA ASP A 119 29.83 -20.70 18.44
C ASP A 119 29.60 -21.87 19.42
N ASP A 120 28.78 -21.65 20.46
CA ASP A 120 28.37 -22.67 21.44
C ASP A 120 27.40 -23.73 20.86
N GLY A 121 27.07 -23.67 19.56
CA GLY A 121 26.13 -24.56 18.87
C GLY A 121 24.65 -24.26 19.18
N ASN A 122 24.37 -23.31 20.08
CA ASN A 122 23.03 -22.88 20.43
C ASN A 122 22.57 -21.69 19.59
N GLN A 123 21.25 -21.57 19.41
CA GLN A 123 20.63 -20.43 18.74
C GLN A 123 20.03 -19.47 19.76
N TYR A 124 20.19 -18.18 19.52
CA TYR A 124 19.69 -17.11 20.38
C TYR A 124 18.88 -16.10 19.59
N LEU A 125 17.95 -15.43 20.26
CA LEU A 125 17.08 -14.46 19.64
C LEU A 125 17.86 -13.22 19.22
N ARG A 126 17.70 -12.77 17.97
CA ARG A 126 18.47 -11.64 17.41
C ARG A 126 18.20 -10.32 18.12
N SER A 127 16.96 -10.09 18.54
CA SER A 127 16.56 -8.86 19.25
C SER A 127 16.98 -8.85 20.73
N ASP A 128 17.21 -10.02 21.33
CA ASP A 128 17.61 -10.17 22.72
C ASP A 128 18.41 -11.47 22.90
N MET A 129 19.74 -11.35 22.85
CA MET A 129 20.65 -12.50 22.97
C MET A 129 20.59 -13.18 24.35
N SER A 130 19.88 -12.62 25.34
CA SER A 130 19.65 -13.30 26.63
C SER A 130 18.64 -14.44 26.54
N ILE A 131 17.94 -14.58 25.39
CA ILE A 131 16.90 -15.58 25.17
C ILE A 131 17.43 -16.67 24.22
N GLN A 132 17.53 -17.90 24.71
CA GLN A 132 17.86 -19.06 23.90
C GLN A 132 16.64 -19.46 23.05
N CYS A 133 16.81 -19.51 21.73
CA CYS A 133 15.80 -19.95 20.79
C CYS A 133 15.47 -21.43 20.95
N TRP A 134 14.22 -21.79 20.69
CA TRP A 134 13.69 -23.17 20.77
C TRP A 134 13.76 -23.80 22.17
N SER A 135 14.10 -23.02 23.20
CA SER A 135 13.86 -23.40 24.58
C SER A 135 12.36 -23.51 24.86
N ASN A 136 11.97 -24.25 25.89
CA ASN A 136 10.55 -24.41 26.26
C ASN A 136 9.89 -23.05 26.57
N GLU A 137 10.65 -22.12 27.16
CA GLU A 137 10.20 -20.75 27.43
C GLU A 137 10.01 -19.97 26.11
N HIS A 138 11.04 -19.93 25.25
CA HIS A 138 10.98 -19.23 23.97
C HIS A 138 9.84 -19.75 23.11
N TYR A 139 9.69 -21.07 22.99
CA TYR A 139 8.63 -21.68 22.20
C TYR A 139 7.24 -21.25 22.70
N LYS A 140 6.97 -21.33 24.01
CA LYS A 140 5.68 -20.96 24.59
C LYS A 140 5.37 -19.48 24.41
N PHE A 141 6.29 -18.58 24.78
CA PHE A 141 6.03 -17.14 24.72
C PHE A 141 6.00 -16.63 23.28
N SER A 142 6.94 -17.04 22.44
CA SER A 142 6.98 -16.61 21.04
C SER A 142 5.73 -17.08 20.29
N THR A 143 5.29 -18.33 20.47
CA THR A 143 4.06 -18.80 19.80
C THR A 143 2.80 -18.14 20.35
N ALA A 144 2.68 -18.00 21.67
CA ALA A 144 1.49 -17.39 22.29
C ALA A 144 1.35 -15.89 21.98
N ILE A 145 2.45 -15.16 21.76
CA ILE A 145 2.43 -13.72 21.49
C ILE A 145 2.46 -13.45 19.98
N ALA A 146 3.45 -13.99 19.27
CA ALA A 146 3.68 -13.62 17.88
C ALA A 146 2.59 -14.15 16.95
N ILE A 147 2.13 -15.40 17.12
CA ILE A 147 1.16 -16.01 16.19
C ILE A 147 -0.17 -15.23 16.18
N PRO A 148 -0.80 -14.89 17.32
CA PRO A 148 -2.02 -14.10 17.32
C PRO A 148 -1.85 -12.73 16.66
N PHE A 149 -0.74 -12.03 16.90
CA PHE A 149 -0.51 -10.72 16.27
C PHE A 149 -0.23 -10.82 14.78
N ILE A 150 0.55 -11.80 14.33
CA ILE A 150 0.76 -12.08 12.90
C ILE A 150 -0.59 -12.39 12.24
N PHE A 151 -1.38 -13.27 12.82
CA PHE A 151 -2.68 -13.63 12.27
C PHE A 151 -3.62 -12.41 12.19
N LEU A 152 -3.76 -11.65 13.28
CA LEU A 152 -4.66 -10.52 13.33
C LEU A 152 -4.23 -9.36 12.41
N TRP A 153 -2.96 -8.96 12.46
CA TRP A 153 -2.47 -7.76 11.78
C TRP A 153 -1.93 -8.03 10.38
N SER A 154 -1.28 -9.17 10.15
CA SER A 154 -0.69 -9.49 8.84
C SER A 154 -1.68 -10.18 7.90
N LEU A 155 -2.69 -10.89 8.41
CA LEU A 155 -3.69 -11.60 7.59
C LEU A 155 -5.08 -10.99 7.71
N CYS A 156 -5.66 -10.94 8.92
CA CYS A 156 -7.05 -10.51 9.08
C CYS A 156 -7.27 -9.05 8.65
N PHE A 157 -6.36 -8.13 8.99
CA PHE A 157 -6.52 -6.72 8.62
C PHE A 157 -6.51 -6.48 7.10
N PRO A 158 -5.52 -6.95 6.32
CA PRO A 158 -5.57 -6.83 4.85
C PRO A 158 -6.79 -7.53 4.24
N ILE A 159 -7.14 -8.74 4.69
CA ILE A 159 -8.31 -9.46 4.18
C ILE A 159 -9.59 -8.66 4.46
N PHE A 160 -9.75 -8.14 5.67
CA PHE A 160 -10.91 -7.34 6.06
C PHE A 160 -11.08 -6.12 5.15
N ILE A 161 -10.01 -5.34 4.93
CA ILE A 161 -10.09 -4.15 4.08
C ILE A 161 -10.34 -4.54 2.62
N SER A 162 -9.69 -5.61 2.11
CA SER A 162 -9.95 -6.14 0.76
C SER A 162 -11.42 -6.52 0.56
N LEU A 163 -12.01 -7.26 1.51
CA LEU A 163 -13.42 -7.65 1.44
C LEU A 163 -14.35 -6.43 1.43
N GLN A 164 -14.02 -5.39 2.18
CA GLN A 164 -14.81 -4.15 2.18
C GLN A 164 -14.69 -3.42 0.84
N LEU A 165 -13.49 -3.33 0.25
CA LEU A 165 -13.30 -2.74 -1.08
C LEU A 165 -14.03 -3.54 -2.17
N LEU A 166 -14.02 -4.87 -2.10
CA LEU A 166 -14.78 -5.73 -3.02
C LEU A 166 -16.29 -5.45 -2.92
N ARG A 167 -16.82 -5.25 -1.71
CA ARG A 167 -18.22 -4.91 -1.47
C ARG A 167 -18.60 -3.56 -2.08
N TYR A 168 -17.70 -2.58 -2.06
CA TYR A 168 -17.93 -1.24 -2.59
C TYR A 168 -17.36 -1.02 -4.00
N LYS A 169 -16.93 -2.06 -4.71
CA LYS A 169 -16.25 -1.98 -6.01
C LYS A 169 -16.98 -1.10 -7.06
N ASN A 170 -18.31 -1.15 -7.08
CA ASN A 170 -19.10 -0.38 -8.05
C ASN A 170 -19.28 1.09 -7.66
N ASN A 171 -18.99 1.44 -6.41
CA ASN A 171 -19.22 2.77 -5.82
C ASN A 171 -17.93 3.33 -5.19
N LEU A 172 -16.76 2.99 -5.76
CA LEU A 172 -15.46 3.46 -5.25
C LEU A 172 -15.29 4.99 -5.36
N SER A 173 -16.08 5.64 -6.22
CA SER A 173 -16.09 7.09 -6.40
C SER A 173 -16.94 7.84 -5.36
N ASP A 174 -17.66 7.15 -4.49
CA ASP A 174 -18.49 7.79 -3.44
C ASP A 174 -17.60 8.48 -2.40
N GLU A 175 -17.89 9.76 -2.11
CA GLU A 175 -17.12 10.58 -1.16
C GLU A 175 -16.99 9.92 0.23
N LYS A 176 -18.04 9.25 0.70
CA LYS A 176 -18.04 8.52 1.99
C LYS A 176 -17.05 7.35 1.97
N ILE A 177 -16.94 6.64 0.84
CA ILE A 177 -16.05 5.50 0.69
C ILE A 177 -14.61 5.99 0.54
N ILE A 178 -14.37 7.02 -0.27
CA ILE A 178 -13.07 7.68 -0.41
C ILE A 178 -12.56 8.18 0.94
N LYS A 179 -13.43 8.80 1.76
CA LYS A 179 -13.04 9.28 3.09
C LYS A 179 -12.66 8.16 4.07
N GLN A 180 -13.26 6.97 3.95
CA GLN A 180 -13.01 5.85 4.86
C GLN A 180 -11.87 4.94 4.40
N TYR A 181 -11.80 4.68 3.10
CA TYR A 181 -10.93 3.66 2.50
C TYR A 181 -10.02 4.20 1.41
N GLY A 182 -10.12 5.48 1.05
CA GLY A 182 -9.32 6.11 0.00
C GLY A 182 -7.82 6.00 0.24
N LEU A 183 -7.37 5.89 1.50
CA LEU A 183 -5.96 5.61 1.83
C LEU A 183 -5.39 4.38 1.11
N PHE A 184 -6.24 3.39 0.81
CA PHE A 184 -5.83 2.12 0.22
C PHE A 184 -5.87 2.06 -1.30
N TYR A 185 -6.61 2.96 -1.95
CA TYR A 185 -6.81 2.91 -3.40
C TYR A 185 -6.77 4.27 -4.11
N SER A 186 -6.64 5.37 -3.39
CA SER A 186 -6.53 6.70 -3.97
C SER A 186 -5.29 6.79 -4.85
N GLY A 187 -5.50 7.16 -6.12
CA GLY A 187 -4.43 7.22 -7.12
C GLY A 187 -4.23 5.92 -7.91
N LEU A 188 -4.95 4.84 -7.59
CA LEU A 188 -5.04 3.63 -8.40
C LEU A 188 -6.15 3.74 -9.43
N GLN A 189 -6.01 3.00 -10.53
CA GLN A 189 -7.10 2.80 -11.47
C GLN A 189 -8.22 1.97 -10.83
N ASP A 190 -9.48 2.29 -11.11
CA ASP A 190 -10.65 1.55 -10.58
C ASP A 190 -10.63 0.06 -10.90
N LYS A 191 -9.98 -0.35 -12.00
CA LYS A 191 -9.81 -1.77 -12.37
C LYS A 191 -8.78 -2.49 -11.49
N ASN A 192 -7.88 -1.75 -10.86
CA ASN A 192 -6.71 -2.23 -10.11
C ASN A 192 -6.75 -1.81 -8.63
N PHE A 193 -7.92 -1.53 -8.06
CA PHE A 193 -8.09 -1.09 -6.65
C PHE A 193 -7.50 -2.05 -5.61
N TYR A 194 -7.30 -3.33 -5.96
CA TYR A 194 -6.73 -4.36 -5.08
C TYR A 194 -5.19 -4.36 -5.06
N TRP A 195 -4.54 -3.54 -5.89
CA TRP A 195 -3.08 -3.57 -6.11
C TRP A 195 -2.29 -3.41 -4.81
N GLU A 196 -2.51 -2.31 -4.09
CA GLU A 196 -1.82 -2.00 -2.82
C GLU A 196 -2.08 -3.06 -1.75
N LEU A 197 -3.31 -3.55 -1.63
CA LEU A 197 -3.62 -4.50 -0.57
C LEU A 197 -3.10 -5.90 -0.85
N THR A 198 -3.24 -6.38 -2.08
CA THR A 198 -3.00 -7.78 -2.39
C THR A 198 -1.55 -8.02 -2.76
N TYR A 199 -0.97 -7.14 -3.58
CA TYR A 199 0.39 -7.32 -4.08
C TYR A 199 1.42 -6.76 -3.09
N VAL A 200 1.22 -5.54 -2.57
CA VAL A 200 2.20 -4.91 -1.66
C VAL A 200 2.22 -5.54 -0.27
N ASN A 201 1.09 -6.04 0.25
CA ASN A 201 1.10 -6.84 1.49
C ASN A 201 1.40 -8.32 1.23
N GLY A 202 0.90 -8.90 0.15
CA GLY A 202 1.13 -10.31 -0.19
C GLY A 202 2.62 -10.62 -0.37
N LYS A 203 3.39 -9.71 -0.96
CA LYS A 203 4.85 -9.89 -1.07
C LYS A 203 5.53 -9.99 0.29
N LYS A 204 5.09 -9.24 1.31
CA LYS A 204 5.70 -9.29 2.65
C LYS A 204 5.55 -10.67 3.28
N LEU A 205 4.35 -11.26 3.16
CA LEU A 205 4.08 -12.61 3.65
C LEU A 205 4.89 -13.67 2.90
N LEU A 206 4.91 -13.60 1.56
CA LEU A 206 5.68 -14.53 0.74
C LEU A 206 7.19 -14.43 1.04
N PHE A 207 7.69 -13.22 1.24
CA PHE A 207 9.09 -12.98 1.56
C PHE A 207 9.51 -13.56 2.92
N ILE A 208 8.57 -13.67 3.86
CA ILE A 208 8.82 -14.26 5.17
C ILE A 208 8.71 -15.79 5.10
N SER A 209 7.78 -16.31 4.29
CA SER A 209 7.66 -17.76 4.04
C SER A 209 8.89 -18.34 3.33
N PHE A 210 9.50 -17.58 2.42
CA PHE A 210 10.68 -18.00 1.68
C PHE A 210 11.92 -17.27 2.21
N SER A 211 12.64 -17.90 3.15
CA SER A 211 13.85 -17.35 3.78
C SER A 211 15.07 -17.23 2.84
N SER A 212 14.93 -17.59 1.56
CA SER A 212 16.03 -17.53 0.59
C SER A 212 16.00 -16.21 -0.20
N ALA A 213 17.18 -15.59 -0.31
CA ALA A 213 17.34 -14.35 -1.06
C ALA A 213 16.99 -14.52 -2.57
N LEU A 214 17.23 -15.71 -3.15
CA LEU A 214 16.82 -16.05 -4.52
C LEU A 214 15.29 -16.03 -4.69
N ALA A 215 14.53 -16.59 -3.75
CA ALA A 215 13.07 -16.51 -3.80
C ALA A 215 12.59 -15.06 -3.69
N GLY A 216 13.26 -14.24 -2.87
CA GLY A 216 13.01 -12.81 -2.80
C GLY A 216 13.19 -12.10 -4.15
N ILE A 217 14.26 -12.40 -4.88
CA ILE A 217 14.50 -11.86 -6.23
C ILE A 217 13.40 -12.30 -7.21
N PHE A 218 13.01 -13.58 -7.17
CA PHE A 218 11.94 -14.09 -8.03
C PHE A 218 10.60 -13.39 -7.76
N ILE A 219 10.24 -13.18 -6.49
CA ILE A 219 9.02 -12.45 -6.11
C ILE A 219 9.03 -11.02 -6.66
N LEU A 220 10.15 -10.30 -6.52
CA LEU A 220 10.29 -8.93 -7.07
C LEU A 220 10.25 -8.93 -8.60
N PHE A 221 10.77 -9.97 -9.25
CA PHE A 221 10.67 -10.13 -10.69
C PHE A 221 9.22 -10.34 -11.15
N VAL A 222 8.43 -11.15 -10.44
CA VAL A 222 6.99 -11.29 -10.73
C VAL A 222 6.26 -9.97 -10.52
N GLU A 223 6.58 -9.24 -9.45
CA GLU A 223 5.98 -7.94 -9.15
C GLU A 223 6.22 -6.92 -10.28
N ILE A 224 7.45 -6.85 -10.81
CA ILE A 224 7.75 -5.91 -11.89
C ILE A 224 7.02 -6.25 -13.18
N GLN A 225 6.93 -7.54 -13.56
CA GLN A 225 6.17 -7.97 -14.74
C GLN A 225 4.69 -7.60 -14.62
N MET A 226 4.11 -7.80 -13.43
CA MET A 226 2.73 -7.41 -13.16
C MET A 226 2.53 -5.89 -13.21
N SER A 227 3.49 -5.11 -12.69
CA SER A 227 3.46 -3.64 -12.74
C SER A 227 3.51 -3.11 -14.19
N TYR A 228 4.27 -3.77 -15.08
CA TYR A 228 4.27 -3.46 -16.51
C TYR A 228 2.95 -3.80 -17.20
N ASN A 229 2.38 -4.97 -16.90
CA ASN A 229 1.13 -5.43 -17.54
C ASN A 229 -0.10 -4.63 -17.09
N ARG A 230 -0.13 -4.16 -15.84
CA ARG A 230 -1.34 -3.58 -15.25
C ARG A 230 -1.35 -2.07 -15.14
N ASN A 231 -0.20 -1.38 -15.15
CA ASN A 231 -0.09 0.07 -14.90
C ASN A 231 -1.06 0.53 -13.79
N PRO A 232 -0.85 0.06 -12.54
CA PRO A 232 -1.84 0.15 -11.47
C PRO A 232 -2.25 1.58 -11.11
N TYR A 233 -1.36 2.56 -11.25
CA TYR A 233 -1.61 3.94 -10.88
C TYR A 233 -2.21 4.75 -12.04
N ILE A 234 -3.02 5.76 -11.69
CA ILE A 234 -3.59 6.72 -12.66
C ILE A 234 -2.47 7.58 -13.26
N ASP A 235 -1.54 8.06 -12.43
CA ASP A 235 -0.39 8.86 -12.89
C ASP A 235 0.71 7.95 -13.47
N PRO A 236 1.09 8.09 -14.76
CA PRO A 236 2.19 7.35 -15.36
C PRO A 236 3.53 7.54 -14.63
N GLN A 237 3.75 8.70 -14.01
CA GLN A 237 4.98 8.99 -13.28
C GLN A 237 5.06 8.15 -12.00
N MET A 238 3.93 7.92 -11.32
CA MET A 238 3.86 7.05 -10.15
C MET A 238 4.15 5.59 -10.53
N ASN A 239 3.64 5.12 -11.67
CA ASN A 239 3.98 3.79 -12.21
C ASN A 239 5.49 3.63 -12.44
N ASN A 240 6.16 4.67 -12.95
CA ASN A 240 7.62 4.62 -13.15
C ASN A 240 8.40 4.62 -11.83
N ILE A 241 7.96 5.41 -10.85
CA ILE A 241 8.59 5.46 -9.52
C ILE A 241 8.49 4.10 -8.82
N ASP A 242 7.32 3.48 -8.88
CA ASP A 242 7.07 2.14 -8.34
C ASP A 242 8.04 1.11 -8.95
N ARG A 243 8.20 1.12 -10.28
CA ARG A 243 9.17 0.25 -10.99
C ARG A 243 10.61 0.52 -10.59
N TYR A 244 11.03 1.79 -10.51
CA TYR A 244 12.40 2.13 -10.09
C TYR A 244 12.68 1.72 -8.64
N SER A 245 11.67 1.77 -7.76
CA SER A 245 11.77 1.24 -6.39
C SER A 245 12.02 -0.27 -6.37
N ILE A 246 11.35 -1.01 -7.26
CA ILE A 246 11.56 -2.46 -7.41
C ILE A 246 12.95 -2.76 -7.97
N TYR A 247 13.41 -2.04 -9.00
CA TYR A 247 14.78 -2.21 -9.52
C TYR A 247 15.86 -1.95 -8.46
N ALA A 248 15.70 -0.89 -7.66
CA ALA A 248 16.60 -0.60 -6.55
C ALA A 248 16.57 -1.68 -5.47
N SER A 249 15.40 -2.27 -5.20
CA SER A 249 15.28 -3.38 -4.25
C SER A 249 15.95 -4.67 -4.77
N ILE A 250 15.81 -4.98 -6.06
CA ILE A 250 16.48 -6.11 -6.71
C ILE A 250 18.00 -5.93 -6.67
N SER A 251 18.53 -4.72 -6.94
CA SER A 251 19.98 -4.49 -6.92
C SER A 251 20.58 -4.71 -5.54
N ILE A 252 19.90 -4.28 -4.47
CA ILE A 252 20.35 -4.54 -3.09
C ILE A 252 20.31 -6.04 -2.78
N LEU A 253 19.26 -6.77 -3.17
CA LEU A 253 19.19 -8.22 -2.91
C LEU A 253 20.25 -9.02 -3.66
N ILE A 254 20.49 -8.70 -4.94
CA ILE A 254 21.57 -9.32 -5.72
C ILE A 254 22.92 -9.04 -5.06
N GLY A 255 23.15 -7.79 -4.65
CA GLY A 255 24.33 -7.44 -3.87
C GLY A 255 24.46 -8.28 -2.61
N GLY A 256 23.40 -8.36 -1.81
CA GLY A 256 23.38 -9.13 -0.57
C GLY A 256 23.74 -10.59 -0.78
N VAL A 257 23.24 -11.23 -1.84
CA VAL A 257 23.60 -12.62 -2.18
C VAL A 257 25.09 -12.75 -2.51
N ILE A 258 25.62 -11.86 -3.36
CA ILE A 258 27.03 -11.88 -3.78
C ILE A 258 27.98 -11.62 -2.60
N PHE A 259 27.58 -10.78 -1.65
CA PHE A 259 28.40 -10.44 -0.48
C PHE A 259 28.27 -11.43 0.69
N ILE A 260 27.24 -12.29 0.75
CA ILE A 260 27.15 -13.36 1.77
C ILE A 260 28.14 -14.48 1.50
N ASP A 261 28.36 -14.81 0.23
CA ASP A 261 29.15 -15.97 -0.16
C ASP A 261 30.64 -15.70 0.07
N SER A 262 31.10 -16.02 1.28
CA SER A 262 32.50 -15.85 1.72
C SER A 262 33.49 -16.78 1.02
N ASP A 263 32.98 -17.79 0.29
CA ASP A 263 33.78 -18.83 -0.35
C ASP A 263 34.16 -18.48 -1.79
N THR A 264 33.60 -17.40 -2.34
CA THR A 264 34.01 -16.91 -3.65
C THR A 264 35.16 -15.91 -3.48
N ASP A 265 36.37 -16.32 -3.86
CA ASP A 265 37.58 -15.49 -4.01
C ASP A 265 37.39 -14.42 -5.12
N LEU A 266 36.42 -13.52 -4.94
CA LEU A 266 36.20 -12.39 -5.82
C LEU A 266 37.29 -11.35 -5.55
N SER A 267 37.95 -10.91 -6.62
CA SER A 267 38.91 -9.80 -6.51
C SER A 267 38.28 -8.60 -5.78
N GLU A 268 39.03 -7.97 -4.89
CA GLU A 268 38.57 -6.79 -4.12
C GLU A 268 38.00 -5.70 -5.06
N ASN A 269 38.63 -5.52 -6.22
CA ASN A 269 38.18 -4.58 -7.25
C ASN A 269 36.76 -4.88 -7.77
N PHE A 270 36.41 -6.16 -7.90
CA PHE A 270 35.08 -6.58 -8.36
C PHE A 270 34.01 -6.30 -7.29
N GLN A 271 34.31 -6.58 -6.02
CA GLN A 271 33.42 -6.28 -4.90
C GLN A 271 33.15 -4.77 -4.78
N VAL A 272 34.20 -3.95 -4.84
CA VAL A 272 34.07 -2.47 -4.81
C VAL A 272 33.23 -1.96 -6.00
N THR A 273 33.43 -2.54 -7.19
CA THR A 273 32.66 -2.16 -8.39
C THR A 273 31.17 -2.47 -8.26
N ILE A 274 30.82 -3.67 -7.77
CA ILE A 274 29.41 -4.05 -7.55
C ILE A 274 28.77 -3.14 -6.50
N PHE A 275 29.47 -2.89 -5.39
CA PHE A 275 28.99 -2.00 -4.34
C PHE A 275 28.70 -0.59 -4.87
N ALA A 276 29.63 -0.03 -5.67
CA ALA A 276 29.45 1.28 -6.30
C ALA A 276 28.23 1.30 -7.23
N LEU A 277 27.98 0.24 -7.99
CA LEU A 277 26.81 0.13 -8.89
C LEU A 277 25.49 0.08 -8.11
N ILE A 278 25.43 -0.69 -7.03
CA ILE A 278 24.25 -0.78 -6.15
C ILE A 278 23.95 0.59 -5.55
N LEU A 279 24.98 1.25 -5.02
CA LEU A 279 24.87 2.57 -4.43
C LEU A 279 24.41 3.60 -5.46
N ALA A 280 25.01 3.62 -6.65
CA ALA A 280 24.60 4.50 -7.75
C ALA A 280 23.13 4.29 -8.15
N THR A 281 22.69 3.05 -8.29
CA THR A 281 21.29 2.72 -8.63
C THR A 281 20.30 3.24 -7.59
N ASN A 282 20.63 3.09 -6.31
CA ASN A 282 19.79 3.57 -5.21
C ASN A 282 19.77 5.10 -5.10
N ILE A 283 20.90 5.77 -5.31
CA ILE A 283 20.96 7.23 -5.37
C ILE A 283 20.13 7.76 -6.55
N LEU A 284 20.24 7.16 -7.73
CA LEU A 284 19.44 7.52 -8.91
C LEU A 284 17.93 7.39 -8.65
N PHE A 285 17.52 6.29 -8.01
CA PHE A 285 16.13 6.12 -7.57
C PHE A 285 15.70 7.23 -6.61
N MET A 286 16.49 7.49 -5.56
CA MET A 286 16.18 8.52 -4.56
C MET A 286 16.10 9.92 -5.18
N MET A 287 17.00 10.26 -6.10
CA MET A 287 16.95 11.55 -6.82
C MET A 287 15.70 11.69 -7.67
N ARG A 288 15.31 10.64 -8.42
CA ARG A 288 14.08 10.65 -9.23
C ARG A 288 12.82 10.78 -8.37
N TRP A 289 12.76 10.03 -7.27
CA TRP A 289 11.66 10.12 -6.31
C TRP A 289 11.56 11.53 -5.73
N MET A 290 12.69 12.09 -5.28
CA MET A 290 12.77 13.41 -4.68
C MET A 290 12.36 14.52 -5.66
N PHE A 291 12.85 14.43 -6.90
CA PHE A 291 12.46 15.36 -7.96
C PHE A 291 10.95 15.32 -8.24
N SER A 292 10.36 14.13 -8.37
CA SER A 292 8.92 13.98 -8.58
C SER A 292 8.13 14.52 -7.39
N PHE A 293 8.56 14.21 -6.16
CA PHE A 293 7.94 14.68 -4.94
C PHE A 293 7.93 16.22 -4.85
N PHE A 294 9.08 16.87 -5.06
CA PHE A 294 9.17 18.33 -5.08
C PHE A 294 8.37 18.94 -6.21
N ARG A 295 8.38 18.35 -7.41
CA ARG A 295 7.57 18.83 -8.54
C ARG A 295 6.08 18.84 -8.20
N ILE A 296 5.57 17.77 -7.59
CA ILE A 296 4.15 17.66 -7.18
C ILE A 296 3.83 18.63 -6.04
N LEU A 297 4.71 18.74 -5.05
CA LEU A 297 4.55 19.66 -3.92
C LEU A 297 4.53 21.12 -4.39
N ILE A 298 5.45 21.49 -5.27
CA ILE A 298 5.51 22.82 -5.87
C ILE A 298 4.28 23.05 -6.74
N PHE A 299 3.87 22.11 -7.60
CA PHE A 299 2.67 22.24 -8.43
C PHE A 299 1.39 22.47 -7.61
N ASN A 300 1.19 21.70 -6.54
CA ASN A 300 0.02 21.83 -5.68
C ASN A 300 0.03 23.14 -4.86
N ASN A 301 1.21 23.57 -4.40
CA ASN A 301 1.35 24.79 -3.62
C ASN A 301 1.61 26.04 -4.47
N LEU A 302 1.87 25.92 -5.78
CA LEU A 302 2.13 27.05 -6.69
C LEU A 302 0.95 28.01 -6.73
N GLY A 303 -0.28 27.52 -6.67
CA GLY A 303 -1.47 28.37 -6.56
C GLY A 303 -1.56 29.14 -5.24
N LEU A 304 -1.07 28.57 -4.14
CA LEU A 304 -0.97 29.24 -2.84
C LEU A 304 0.23 30.21 -2.80
N PHE A 305 1.34 29.84 -3.44
CA PHE A 305 2.55 30.63 -3.53
C PHE A 305 2.35 31.86 -4.42
N GLN A 306 1.65 31.72 -5.55
CA GLN A 306 1.25 32.82 -6.43
C GLN A 306 0.25 33.78 -5.76
N ARG A 307 -0.61 33.29 -4.86
CA ARG A 307 -1.53 34.14 -4.07
C ARG A 307 -0.82 34.87 -2.92
N ARG A 308 0.22 34.27 -2.33
CA ARG A 308 0.95 34.82 -1.17
C ARG A 308 2.09 35.75 -1.57
N PHE A 309 2.78 35.45 -2.66
CA PHE A 309 3.77 36.32 -3.29
C PHE A 309 3.19 36.80 -4.61
N GLY A 310 2.62 38.01 -4.63
CA GLY A 310 2.04 38.65 -5.82
C GLY A 310 3.06 39.04 -6.90
N LEU A 311 4.05 38.17 -7.18
CA LEU A 311 5.27 38.51 -7.92
C LEU A 311 5.44 37.80 -9.26
N PHE A 312 4.49 36.97 -9.73
CA PHE A 312 4.54 36.44 -11.09
C PHE A 312 3.16 36.44 -11.76
N LYS A 313 2.75 37.62 -12.23
CA LYS A 313 1.63 37.78 -13.17
C LYS A 313 2.03 37.43 -14.63
N SER A 314 3.32 37.14 -14.89
CA SER A 314 3.89 37.00 -16.24
C SER A 314 4.18 35.57 -16.71
N LEU A 315 4.11 34.54 -15.86
CA LEU A 315 4.25 33.14 -16.31
C LEU A 315 2.88 32.55 -16.65
N LYS A 316 2.23 33.16 -17.65
CA LYS A 316 1.11 32.56 -18.37
C LYS A 316 1.66 31.75 -19.55
N ALA A 317 2.54 30.81 -19.26
CA ALA A 317 3.08 29.86 -20.24
C ALA A 317 2.91 28.45 -19.66
N ASN A 318 2.23 27.59 -20.44
CA ASN A 318 1.93 26.17 -20.20
C ASN A 318 0.85 25.78 -19.18
N ASN A 319 -0.16 26.65 -18.98
CA ASN A 319 -1.46 26.23 -18.41
C ASN A 319 -2.42 25.59 -19.44
N GLN A 320 -1.96 25.35 -20.69
CA GLN A 320 -2.75 24.69 -21.72
C GLN A 320 -2.60 23.16 -21.68
N ASP A 321 -1.41 22.61 -21.47
CA ASP A 321 -1.23 21.15 -21.53
C ASP A 321 -1.88 20.41 -20.35
N GLY A 322 -1.74 20.91 -19.12
CA GLY A 322 -2.34 20.28 -17.94
C GLY A 322 -3.88 20.42 -17.87
N ASN A 323 -4.41 21.56 -18.33
CA ASN A 323 -5.87 21.75 -18.43
C ASN A 323 -6.45 21.03 -19.64
N GLN A 324 -5.70 20.85 -20.73
CA GLN A 324 -6.14 20.02 -21.85
C GLN A 324 -6.18 18.55 -21.43
N ILE A 325 -5.15 18.02 -20.75
CA ILE A 325 -5.15 16.64 -20.25
C ILE A 325 -6.29 16.41 -19.24
N LYS A 326 -6.45 17.27 -18.22
CA LYS A 326 -7.59 17.16 -17.29
C LYS A 326 -8.95 17.28 -17.98
N ASN A 327 -9.13 18.24 -18.89
CA ASN A 327 -10.39 18.38 -19.61
C ASN A 327 -10.65 17.24 -20.61
N GLN A 328 -9.60 16.62 -21.13
CA GLN A 328 -9.68 15.51 -22.08
C GLN A 328 -9.95 14.19 -21.34
N ASP A 329 -9.34 13.97 -20.17
CA ASP A 329 -9.65 12.86 -19.25
C ASP A 329 -11.08 13.00 -18.66
N ASP A 330 -11.48 14.21 -18.25
CA ASP A 330 -12.85 14.47 -17.79
C ASP A 330 -13.89 14.35 -18.92
N LYS A 331 -13.52 14.62 -20.18
CA LYS A 331 -14.37 14.36 -21.35
C LYS A 331 -14.44 12.88 -21.68
N LEU A 332 -13.33 12.14 -21.61
CA LEU A 332 -13.29 10.71 -21.87
C LEU A 332 -14.09 9.93 -20.82
N ASN A 333 -13.94 10.28 -19.53
CA ASN A 333 -14.73 9.71 -18.44
C ASN A 333 -16.22 10.04 -18.57
N ARG A 334 -16.59 11.28 -18.92
CA ARG A 334 -18.00 11.62 -19.18
C ARG A 334 -18.58 10.86 -20.37
N GLN A 335 -17.80 10.67 -21.44
CA GLN A 335 -18.23 9.88 -22.60
C GLN A 335 -18.40 8.40 -22.25
N GLN A 336 -17.49 7.82 -21.47
CA GLN A 336 -17.61 6.43 -21.00
C GLN A 336 -18.82 6.22 -20.08
N ILE A 337 -19.07 7.14 -19.15
CA ILE A 337 -20.26 7.13 -18.27
C ILE A 337 -21.54 7.27 -19.10
N GLN A 338 -21.55 8.14 -20.11
CA GLN A 338 -22.70 8.26 -21.02
C GLN A 338 -22.94 6.96 -21.79
N VAL A 339 -21.90 6.33 -22.36
CA VAL A 339 -22.02 5.05 -23.08
C VAL A 339 -22.56 3.95 -22.17
N GLN A 340 -22.07 3.85 -20.93
CA GLN A 340 -22.59 2.90 -19.93
C GLN A 340 -24.07 3.15 -19.60
N ASN A 341 -24.48 4.42 -19.44
CA ASN A 341 -25.87 4.77 -19.19
C ASN A 341 -26.78 4.43 -20.38
N TYR A 342 -26.32 4.66 -21.62
CA TYR A 342 -27.05 4.26 -22.83
C TYR A 342 -27.21 2.74 -22.91
N GLN A 343 -26.13 1.99 -22.69
CA GLN A 343 -26.18 0.52 -22.65
C GLN A 343 -27.16 0.03 -21.58
N ALA A 344 -27.12 0.60 -20.37
CA ALA A 344 -28.03 0.22 -19.29
C ALA A 344 -29.51 0.49 -19.63
N ARG A 345 -29.83 1.63 -20.25
CA ARG A 345 -31.20 1.95 -20.70
C ARG A 345 -31.70 0.98 -21.78
N ILE A 346 -30.85 0.63 -22.74
CA ILE A 346 -31.18 -0.33 -23.81
C ILE A 346 -31.37 -1.74 -23.22
N TYR A 347 -30.52 -2.16 -22.27
CA TYR A 347 -30.72 -3.44 -21.58
C TYR A 347 -32.03 -3.47 -20.77
N GLN A 348 -32.37 -2.38 -20.08
CA GLN A 348 -33.64 -2.28 -19.35
C GLN A 348 -34.85 -2.25 -20.30
N SER A 349 -34.76 -1.58 -21.45
CA SER A 349 -35.84 -1.55 -22.44
C SER A 349 -36.10 -2.94 -23.02
N PHE A 350 -35.05 -3.68 -23.43
CA PHE A 350 -35.18 -5.06 -23.88
C PHE A 350 -35.75 -5.97 -22.80
N ARG A 351 -35.28 -5.84 -21.55
CA ARG A 351 -35.80 -6.63 -20.42
C ARG A 351 -37.28 -6.36 -20.14
N ASN A 352 -37.71 -5.11 -20.23
CA ASN A 352 -39.12 -4.73 -20.05
C ASN A 352 -40.00 -5.20 -21.22
N GLN A 353 -39.48 -5.18 -22.45
CA GLN A 353 -40.16 -5.69 -23.63
C GLN A 353 -40.33 -7.22 -23.55
N SER A 354 -39.29 -7.95 -23.15
CA SER A 354 -39.37 -9.39 -22.88
C SER A 354 -40.31 -9.75 -21.72
N ARG A 355 -40.52 -8.86 -20.75
CA ARG A 355 -41.50 -9.06 -19.67
C ARG A 355 -42.94 -8.91 -20.13
N ASN A 356 -43.21 -8.00 -21.08
CA ASN A 356 -44.53 -7.80 -21.65
C ASN A 356 -44.90 -8.85 -22.72
N ASP A 357 -43.90 -9.44 -23.40
CA ASP A 357 -44.10 -10.47 -24.44
C ASP A 357 -44.38 -11.89 -23.89
N ASN A 358 -44.56 -12.06 -22.57
CA ASN A 358 -44.88 -13.35 -21.93
C ASN A 358 -46.28 -13.92 -22.28
N GLN A 359 -46.96 -13.40 -23.31
CA GLN A 359 -48.14 -14.03 -23.93
C GLN A 359 -47.91 -14.56 -25.35
N GLY A 360 -46.70 -14.54 -25.91
CA GLY A 360 -46.44 -15.10 -27.25
C GLY A 360 -44.96 -15.37 -27.53
N LYS A 361 -44.64 -16.62 -27.91
CA LYS A 361 -43.28 -17.13 -28.13
C LYS A 361 -42.51 -16.39 -29.25
N GLN A 362 -41.53 -15.56 -28.89
CA GLN A 362 -40.24 -15.40 -29.61
C GLN A 362 -39.22 -14.65 -28.73
N TYR A 363 -38.21 -15.34 -28.21
CA TYR A 363 -37.12 -14.69 -27.47
C TYR A 363 -36.23 -13.89 -28.44
N LYS A 364 -36.40 -12.57 -28.50
CA LYS A 364 -35.44 -11.67 -29.17
C LYS A 364 -34.08 -11.81 -28.48
N LYS A 365 -33.08 -12.31 -29.21
CA LYS A 365 -31.70 -12.47 -28.74
C LYS A 365 -31.12 -11.08 -28.42
N ILE A 366 -30.68 -10.85 -27.18
CA ILE A 366 -30.11 -9.57 -26.76
C ILE A 366 -28.76 -9.39 -27.51
N PRO A 367 -28.59 -8.31 -28.30
CA PRO A 367 -27.36 -8.07 -29.04
C PRO A 367 -26.19 -7.75 -28.08
N ASN A 368 -24.97 -8.11 -28.49
CA ASN A 368 -23.77 -7.81 -27.71
C ASN A 368 -23.41 -6.32 -27.83
N LEU A 369 -23.84 -5.53 -26.85
CA LEU A 369 -23.72 -4.07 -26.84
C LEU A 369 -22.29 -3.57 -26.55
N SER A 370 -21.36 -4.45 -26.17
CA SER A 370 -19.97 -4.08 -25.85
C SER A 370 -19.11 -3.76 -27.08
N ILE A 371 -19.59 -4.06 -28.28
CA ILE A 371 -18.87 -3.91 -29.55
C ILE A 371 -19.38 -2.70 -30.36
N LEU A 372 -20.51 -2.10 -29.95
CA LEU A 372 -21.19 -1.03 -30.69
C LEU A 372 -20.66 0.35 -30.33
N THR A 373 -20.55 1.22 -31.35
CA THR A 373 -20.14 2.62 -31.21
C THR A 373 -21.28 3.47 -30.60
N THR A 374 -20.94 4.62 -30.01
CA THR A 374 -21.93 5.53 -29.38
C THR A 374 -23.02 5.99 -30.34
N ARG A 375 -22.70 6.17 -31.64
CA ARG A 375 -23.69 6.54 -32.66
C ARG A 375 -24.69 5.41 -32.92
N GLU A 376 -24.23 4.17 -32.96
CA GLU A 376 -25.08 2.99 -33.15
C GLU A 376 -25.99 2.78 -31.93
N LEU A 377 -25.48 2.98 -30.71
CA LEU A 377 -26.28 2.91 -29.48
C LEU A 377 -27.40 3.96 -29.44
N LEU A 378 -27.10 5.20 -29.83
CA LEU A 378 -28.09 6.28 -29.94
C LEU A 378 -29.16 5.99 -30.99
N GLN A 379 -28.76 5.45 -32.14
CA GLN A 379 -29.69 5.12 -33.22
C GLN A 379 -30.64 3.99 -32.80
N ILE A 380 -30.14 2.99 -32.04
CA ILE A 380 -30.96 1.92 -31.46
C ILE A 380 -31.97 2.49 -30.45
N GLU A 381 -31.55 3.38 -29.54
CA GLU A 381 -32.44 3.99 -28.55
C GLU A 381 -33.51 4.89 -29.20
N MET A 382 -33.14 5.68 -30.22
CA MET A 382 -34.11 6.50 -30.97
C MET A 382 -35.14 5.65 -31.70
N ASN A 383 -34.71 4.58 -32.37
CA ASN A 383 -35.62 3.65 -33.06
C ASN A 383 -36.60 2.99 -32.08
N GLN A 384 -36.13 2.56 -30.89
CA GLN A 384 -37.01 2.01 -29.85
C GLN A 384 -37.99 3.04 -29.29
N THR A 385 -37.57 4.29 -29.15
CA THR A 385 -38.43 5.38 -28.67
C THR A 385 -39.51 5.73 -29.70
N TYR A 386 -39.18 5.64 -30.99
CA TYR A 386 -40.12 5.83 -32.09
C TYR A 386 -41.14 4.69 -32.18
N GLU A 387 -40.70 3.42 -32.09
CA GLU A 387 -41.61 2.26 -32.06
C GLU A 387 -42.59 2.31 -30.86
N LYS A 388 -42.15 2.79 -29.70
CA LYS A 388 -43.01 2.99 -28.52
C LYS A 388 -44.03 4.12 -28.67
N ARG A 389 -43.84 5.06 -29.60
CA ARG A 389 -44.81 6.14 -29.88
C ARG A 389 -45.82 5.76 -30.96
N GLN A 390 -45.54 4.72 -31.75
CA GLN A 390 -46.44 4.23 -32.80
C GLN A 390 -47.35 3.08 -32.34
N LYS A 391 -47.05 2.46 -31.19
CA LYS A 391 -47.95 1.56 -30.46
C LYS A 391 -48.64 2.33 -29.34
#